data_AF-A0A955NTI6-F1
#
_entry.id   AF-A0A955NTI6-F1
#
_cell.length_a   1.000
_cell.length_b   1.000
_cell.length_c   1.000
_cell.angle_alpha   90.00
_cell.angle_beta   90.00
_cell.angle_gamma   90.00
#
_symmetry.space_group_name_H-M   'P 1'
#
loop_
_entity.id
_entity.type
_entity.pdbx_description
1 polymer ?
#
loop_
_entity_poly.entity_id
_entity_poly.type
_entity_poly.pdbx_seq_one_letter_code
_entity_poly.pdbx_strand_id
1 'polypeptide(L)'
;HAYSIEYTFEDGTKAMVYGRGMKDCQTDFSTFLHGSKCGAQFSGNVHAPTTRIFKSQVAEDSNIAWEPEEETRNPYQVEWDELLTAIREDKPYNEVQRSAYTNMTALMGRAAVHTGQIVTWDQMMDSNFQFASSVDFTMESPSPVPANADGHYPIPVPGEWKEV
;
A
#
# COMPACT_ATOMS: atom_id res chain seq x y z
N HIS A 1 8.42 4.88 14.32
CA HIS A 1 9.16 5.06 13.04
C HIS A 1 8.28 5.83 12.07
N ALA A 2 8.87 6.37 11.00
CA ALA A 2 8.14 6.93 9.86
C ALA A 2 8.64 6.25 8.58
N TYR A 3 7.74 6.00 7.65
CA TYR A 3 8.01 5.39 6.33
C TYR A 3 7.32 6.25 5.28
N SER A 4 8.04 6.67 4.24
CA SER A 4 7.55 7.65 3.28
C SER A 4 7.93 7.21 1.87
N ILE A 5 6.94 7.15 0.98
CA ILE A 5 7.12 6.73 -0.41
C ILE A 5 6.42 7.76 -1.31
N GLU A 6 7.07 8.15 -2.41
CA GLU A 6 6.46 8.92 -3.49
C GLU A 6 6.42 8.06 -4.75
N TYR A 7 5.23 7.90 -5.33
CA TYR A 7 5.02 7.32 -6.64
C TYR A 7 4.70 8.43 -7.64
N THR A 8 5.29 8.36 -8.83
CA THR A 8 4.96 9.23 -9.96
C THR A 8 4.40 8.37 -11.09
N PHE A 9 3.19 8.70 -11.54
CA PHE A 9 2.53 8.05 -12.66
C PHE A 9 2.97 8.68 -13.99
N GLU A 10 2.67 8.01 -15.11
CA GLU A 10 3.05 8.46 -16.46
C GLU A 10 2.52 9.86 -16.80
N ASP A 11 1.33 10.21 -16.32
CA ASP A 11 0.70 11.52 -16.50
C ASP A 11 1.30 12.63 -15.59
N GLY A 12 2.28 12.28 -14.75
CA GLY A 12 2.90 13.16 -13.78
C GLY A 12 2.14 13.29 -12.46
N THR A 13 0.99 12.63 -12.31
CA THR A 13 0.27 12.55 -11.03
C THR A 13 1.18 11.90 -9.99
N LYS A 14 1.06 12.36 -8.73
CA LYS A 14 1.82 11.83 -7.61
C LYS A 14 0.92 11.19 -6.58
N ALA A 15 1.30 10.02 -6.10
CA ALA A 15 0.77 9.45 -4.88
C ALA A 15 1.85 9.46 -3.81
N MET A 16 1.54 10.03 -2.65
CA MET A 16 2.45 10.10 -1.51
C MET A 16 1.89 9.22 -0.40
N VAL A 17 2.65 8.20 0.00
CA VAL A 17 2.24 7.23 1.02
C VAL A 17 3.10 7.44 2.26
N TYR A 18 2.45 7.81 3.36
CA TYR A 18 3.09 8.08 4.64
C TYR A 18 2.58 7.11 5.70
N GLY A 19 3.48 6.37 6.33
CA GLY A 19 3.21 5.53 7.49
C GLY A 19 3.91 6.07 8.72
N ARG A 20 3.19 6.26 9.82
CA ARG A 20 3.77 6.66 11.11
C ARG A 20 3.31 5.74 12.23
N GLY A 21 4.23 4.93 12.73
CA GLY A 21 4.05 4.11 13.93
C GLY A 21 4.74 4.75 15.14
N MET A 22 4.25 5.90 15.62
CA MET A 22 4.74 6.55 16.83
C MET A 22 3.60 6.66 17.85
N LYS A 23 3.87 6.26 19.10
CA LYS A 23 2.89 6.33 20.19
C LYS A 23 2.55 7.80 20.51
N ASP A 24 1.36 8.01 21.06
CA ASP A 24 0.88 9.31 21.57
C ASP A 24 0.92 10.46 20.54
N CYS A 25 0.78 10.11 19.26
CA CYS A 25 0.70 11.05 18.16
C CYS A 25 -0.70 10.99 17.51
N GLN A 26 -1.08 12.07 16.81
CA GLN A 26 -2.31 12.06 15.99
C GLN A 26 -2.31 10.87 15.01
N THR A 27 -3.39 10.11 14.98
CA THR A 27 -3.56 9.02 14.04
C THR A 27 -4.48 9.44 12.91
N ASP A 28 -4.18 8.96 11.72
CA ASP A 28 -5.08 9.04 10.58
C ASP A 28 -4.77 7.86 9.66
N PHE A 29 -5.81 7.36 9.02
CA PHE A 29 -5.72 6.34 8.00
C PHE A 29 -6.72 6.77 6.93
N SER A 30 -6.31 7.75 6.13
CA SER A 30 -7.16 8.35 5.11
C SER A 30 -6.35 8.53 3.84
N THR A 31 -7.02 8.47 2.69
CA THR A 31 -6.42 8.92 1.43
C THR A 31 -7.13 10.18 0.97
N PHE A 32 -6.33 11.19 0.64
CA PHE A 32 -6.78 12.49 0.14
C PHE A 32 -6.35 12.65 -1.30
N LEU A 33 -7.21 13.29 -2.09
CA LEU A 33 -6.96 13.64 -3.48
C LEU A 33 -7.00 15.14 -3.60
N HIS A 34 -5.99 15.70 -4.25
CA HIS A 34 -5.91 17.12 -4.51
C HIS A 34 -6.01 17.36 -6.01
N GLY A 35 -7.16 17.88 -6.45
CA GLY A 35 -7.35 18.36 -7.81
C GLY A 35 -7.05 19.86 -7.92
N SER A 36 -7.08 20.38 -9.15
CA SER A 36 -6.86 21.80 -9.42
C SER A 36 -7.98 22.73 -8.93
N LYS A 37 -9.17 22.18 -8.63
CA LYS A 37 -10.37 22.94 -8.21
C LYS A 37 -10.91 22.54 -6.85
N CYS A 38 -10.84 21.25 -6.51
CA CYS A 38 -11.35 20.71 -5.27
C CYS A 38 -10.46 19.57 -4.74
N GLY A 39 -10.65 19.23 -3.47
CA GLY A 39 -10.16 18.00 -2.88
C GLY A 39 -11.23 16.90 -2.83
N ALA A 40 -10.78 15.68 -2.56
CA ALA A 40 -11.63 14.56 -2.19
C ALA A 40 -10.94 13.71 -1.11
N GLN A 41 -11.71 12.85 -0.45
CA GLN A 41 -11.23 11.88 0.52
C GLN A 41 -11.88 10.51 0.23
N PHE A 42 -11.08 9.45 0.24
CA PHE A 42 -11.52 8.07 0.39
C PHE A 42 -10.31 7.23 0.80
N SER A 43 -10.39 6.21 1.65
CA SER A 43 -11.39 6.01 2.70
C SER A 43 -11.13 6.96 3.88
N GLY A 44 -11.99 6.90 4.90
CA GLY A 44 -11.71 7.49 6.21
C GLY A 44 -10.91 6.55 7.11
N ASN A 45 -10.67 7.01 8.34
CA ASN A 45 -9.91 6.28 9.37
C ASN A 45 -10.38 4.82 9.52
N VAL A 46 -9.43 3.88 9.58
CA VAL A 46 -9.68 2.43 9.70
C VAL A 46 -10.52 1.86 8.54
N HIS A 47 -10.27 2.31 7.30
CA HIS A 47 -11.05 1.92 6.12
C HIS A 47 -12.55 2.20 6.25
N ALA A 48 -12.94 3.19 7.05
CA ALA A 48 -14.33 3.62 7.10
C ALA A 48 -14.79 4.05 5.70
N PRO A 49 -16.03 3.73 5.28
CA PRO A 49 -16.57 4.10 3.97
C PRO A 49 -16.86 5.60 3.83
N THR A 50 -16.02 6.45 4.42
CA THR A 50 -16.05 7.90 4.30
C THR A 50 -15.47 8.29 2.95
N THR A 51 -16.36 8.59 2.01
CA THR A 51 -16.03 9.11 0.68
C THR A 51 -16.62 10.50 0.53
N ARG A 52 -15.79 11.49 0.20
CA ARG A 52 -16.18 12.91 0.18
C ARG A 52 -15.60 13.63 -1.02
N ILE A 53 -16.37 14.53 -1.62
CA ILE A 53 -15.87 15.58 -2.51
C ILE A 53 -16.09 16.92 -1.81
N PHE A 54 -15.07 17.77 -1.81
CA PHE A 54 -15.12 19.10 -1.19
C PHE A 54 -15.38 20.20 -2.22
N LYS A 55 -15.86 21.37 -1.79
CA LYS A 55 -16.09 22.54 -2.67
C LYS A 55 -14.78 23.22 -3.08
N SER A 56 -13.71 23.04 -2.30
CA SER A 56 -12.36 23.54 -2.53
C SER A 56 -11.33 22.50 -2.08
N GLN A 57 -10.05 22.86 -1.96
CA GLN A 57 -9.00 21.96 -1.46
C GLN A 57 -9.03 21.76 0.07
N VAL A 58 -9.93 22.45 0.80
CA VAL A 58 -10.04 22.35 2.26
C VAL A 58 -10.89 21.12 2.64
N ALA A 59 -10.28 20.14 3.31
CA ALA A 59 -10.95 18.90 3.73
C ALA A 59 -11.61 19.06 5.11
N GLU A 60 -12.74 19.78 5.16
CA GLU A 60 -13.54 20.02 6.37
C GLU A 60 -15.02 19.72 6.11
N ASP A 61 -15.75 19.32 7.15
CA ASP A 61 -17.18 18.96 7.06
C ASP A 61 -18.04 20.12 6.50
N SER A 62 -17.72 21.36 6.89
CA SER A 62 -18.41 22.57 6.39
C SER A 62 -18.23 22.78 4.87
N ASN A 63 -17.19 22.18 4.30
CA ASN A 63 -16.77 22.33 2.92
C ASN A 63 -17.16 21.13 2.03
N ILE A 64 -17.91 20.17 2.56
CA ILE A 64 -18.42 19.04 1.77
C ILE A 64 -19.35 19.55 0.66
N ALA A 65 -19.07 19.11 -0.58
CA ALA A 65 -19.91 19.33 -1.75
C ALA A 65 -20.81 18.11 -2.04
N TRP A 66 -20.30 16.91 -1.77
CA TRP A 66 -21.00 15.66 -2.02
C TRP A 66 -20.45 14.51 -1.16
N GLU A 67 -21.35 13.63 -0.73
CA GLU A 67 -21.10 12.35 -0.06
C GLU A 67 -22.09 11.29 -0.59
N PRO A 68 -21.72 10.01 -0.63
CA PRO A 68 -22.68 8.93 -0.92
C PRO A 68 -23.65 8.73 0.26
N GLU A 69 -24.71 7.95 0.02
CA GLU A 69 -25.53 7.42 1.11
C GLU A 69 -24.70 6.53 2.03
N GLU A 70 -25.09 6.44 3.30
CA GLU A 70 -24.38 5.62 4.28
C GLU A 70 -24.43 4.15 3.88
N GLU A 71 -23.26 3.51 3.89
CA GLU A 71 -23.15 2.08 3.62
C GLU A 71 -23.91 1.27 4.67
N THR A 72 -24.92 0.53 4.23
CA THR A 72 -25.79 -0.27 5.11
C THR A 72 -25.26 -1.67 5.38
N ARG A 73 -24.19 -2.06 4.67
CA ARG A 73 -23.58 -3.38 4.78
C ARG A 73 -22.10 -3.26 5.14
N ASN A 74 -21.63 -4.20 5.95
CA ASN A 74 -20.22 -4.28 6.29
C ASN A 74 -19.41 -4.69 5.03
N PRO A 75 -18.39 -3.92 4.61
CA PRO A 75 -17.63 -4.21 3.40
C PRO A 75 -16.95 -5.59 3.43
N TYR A 76 -16.48 -6.04 4.60
CA TYR A 76 -15.90 -7.38 4.75
C TYR A 76 -16.95 -8.48 4.52
N GLN A 77 -18.20 -8.26 4.95
CA GLN A 77 -19.28 -9.22 4.68
C GLN A 77 -19.63 -9.24 3.20
N VAL A 78 -19.69 -8.07 2.55
CA VAL A 78 -19.96 -7.97 1.11
C VAL A 78 -18.90 -8.71 0.30
N GLU A 79 -17.61 -8.53 0.62
CA GLU A 79 -16.51 -9.24 -0.03
C GLU A 79 -16.68 -10.77 0.06
N TRP A 80 -17.03 -11.29 1.24
CA TRP A 80 -17.31 -12.72 1.43
C TRP A 80 -18.55 -13.19 0.66
N ASP A 81 -19.63 -12.40 0.67
CA ASP A 81 -20.86 -12.73 -0.05
C ASP A 81 -20.62 -12.81 -1.56
N GLU A 82 -19.84 -11.88 -2.12
CA GLU A 82 -19.48 -11.86 -3.54
C GLU A 82 -18.62 -13.06 -3.92
N LEU A 83 -17.57 -13.36 -3.14
CA LEU A 83 -16.73 -14.53 -3.35
C LEU A 83 -17.53 -15.84 -3.31
N LEU A 84 -18.35 -16.03 -2.28
CA LEU A 84 -19.13 -17.25 -2.11
C LEU A 84 -20.24 -17.38 -3.15
N THR A 85 -20.86 -16.27 -3.55
CA THR A 85 -21.82 -16.23 -4.66
C THR A 85 -21.15 -16.64 -5.96
N ALA A 86 -19.96 -16.10 -6.26
CA ALA A 86 -19.24 -16.44 -7.47
C ALA A 86 -18.88 -17.93 -7.54
N ILE A 87 -18.45 -18.52 -6.42
CA ILE A 87 -18.18 -19.97 -6.33
C ILE A 87 -19.46 -20.79 -6.52
N ARG A 88 -20.55 -20.44 -5.83
CA ARG A 88 -21.79 -21.23 -5.84
C ARG A 88 -22.53 -21.15 -7.17
N GLU A 89 -22.44 -20.03 -7.86
CA GLU A 89 -23.15 -19.75 -9.11
C GLU A 89 -22.25 -19.89 -10.34
N ASP A 90 -21.02 -20.39 -10.18
CA ASP A 90 -20.02 -20.56 -11.25
C ASP A 90 -19.83 -19.29 -12.09
N LYS A 91 -19.70 -18.14 -11.41
CA LYS A 91 -19.50 -16.84 -12.05
C LYS A 91 -18.02 -16.50 -12.15
N PRO A 92 -17.58 -15.86 -13.25
CA PRO A 92 -16.22 -15.32 -13.33
C PRO A 92 -16.06 -14.19 -12.31
N TYR A 93 -15.20 -14.41 -11.31
CA TYR A 93 -14.79 -13.40 -10.35
C TYR A 93 -13.28 -13.54 -10.12
N ASN A 94 -12.51 -12.54 -10.51
CA ASN A 94 -11.05 -12.62 -10.50
C ASN A 94 -10.43 -11.26 -10.16
N GLU A 95 -9.76 -11.20 -9.02
CA GLU A 95 -9.00 -10.04 -8.57
C GLU A 95 -7.48 -10.27 -8.57
N VAL A 96 -7.01 -11.41 -9.09
CA VAL A 96 -5.60 -11.84 -9.02
C VAL A 96 -4.66 -10.80 -9.60
N GLN A 97 -4.98 -10.24 -10.77
CA GLN A 97 -4.12 -9.25 -11.42
C GLN A 97 -4.00 -7.98 -10.56
N ARG A 98 -5.12 -7.46 -10.04
CA ARG A 98 -5.12 -6.29 -9.15
C ARG A 98 -4.29 -6.56 -7.90
N SER A 99 -4.51 -7.71 -7.26
CA SER A 99 -3.80 -8.11 -6.04
C SER A 99 -2.29 -8.29 -6.28
N ALA A 100 -1.90 -8.90 -7.41
CA ALA A 100 -0.51 -9.05 -7.80
C ALA A 100 0.16 -7.69 -8.01
N TYR A 101 -0.51 -6.75 -8.69
CA TYR A 101 0.03 -5.41 -8.92
C TYR A 101 0.10 -4.55 -7.65
N THR A 102 -0.87 -4.68 -6.73
CA THR A 102 -0.80 -4.03 -5.41
C THR A 102 0.43 -4.50 -4.64
N ASN A 103 0.68 -5.82 -4.61
CA ASN A 103 1.88 -6.36 -3.98
C ASN A 103 3.16 -5.88 -4.67
N MET A 104 3.21 -5.91 -6.00
CA MET A 104 4.37 -5.41 -6.75
C MET A 104 4.66 -3.94 -6.46
N THR A 105 3.61 -3.11 -6.35
CA THR A 105 3.74 -1.69 -6.00
C THR A 105 4.31 -1.52 -4.59
N ALA A 106 3.86 -2.33 -3.62
CA ALA A 106 4.42 -2.32 -2.27
C ALA A 106 5.90 -2.74 -2.24
N LEU A 107 6.27 -3.76 -3.03
CA LEU A 107 7.68 -4.18 -3.18
C LEU A 107 8.52 -3.07 -3.82
N MET A 108 7.99 -2.38 -4.84
CA MET A 108 8.63 -1.24 -5.51
C MET A 108 8.90 -0.09 -4.55
N GLY A 109 7.88 0.30 -3.76
CA GLY A 109 8.02 1.35 -2.75
C GLY A 109 9.05 0.99 -1.69
N ARG A 110 9.06 -0.27 -1.22
CA ARG A 110 10.06 -0.77 -0.28
C ARG A 110 11.48 -0.68 -0.85
N ALA A 111 11.66 -1.15 -2.08
CA ALA A 111 12.95 -1.09 -2.76
C ALA A 111 13.44 0.36 -2.91
N ALA A 112 12.57 1.29 -3.28
CA ALA A 112 12.90 2.70 -3.37
C ALA A 112 13.37 3.27 -2.01
N VAL A 113 12.66 2.95 -0.92
CA VAL A 113 13.04 3.41 0.43
C VAL A 113 14.36 2.79 0.90
N HIS A 114 14.55 1.49 0.69
CA HIS A 114 15.72 0.77 1.20
C HIS A 114 16.99 1.11 0.43
N THR A 115 16.89 1.27 -0.89
CA THR A 115 18.03 1.61 -1.75
C THR A 115 18.29 3.12 -1.79
N GLY A 116 17.27 3.95 -1.51
CA GLY A 116 17.31 5.41 -1.70
C GLY A 116 17.37 5.84 -3.17
N GLN A 117 16.98 4.97 -4.09
CA GLN A 117 17.00 5.22 -5.54
C GLN A 117 15.58 5.34 -6.11
N ILE A 118 15.49 5.93 -7.30
CA ILE A 118 14.29 5.81 -8.13
C ILE A 118 14.23 4.37 -8.64
N VAL A 119 13.12 3.69 -8.35
CA VAL A 119 12.81 2.35 -8.85
C VAL A 119 11.60 2.46 -9.77
N THR A 120 11.76 1.98 -11.00
CA THR A 120 10.69 1.99 -12.00
C THR A 120 9.87 0.71 -11.97
N TRP A 121 8.64 0.77 -12.49
CA TRP A 121 7.78 -0.38 -12.62
C TRP A 121 8.42 -1.49 -13.47
N ASP A 122 9.02 -1.14 -14.61
CA ASP A 122 9.67 -2.11 -15.50
C ASP A 122 10.84 -2.81 -14.81
N GLN A 123 11.67 -2.08 -14.07
CA GLN A 123 12.75 -2.68 -13.27
C GLN A 123 12.22 -3.72 -12.28
N MET A 124 11.08 -3.45 -11.63
CA MET A 124 10.46 -4.40 -10.70
C MET A 124 9.88 -5.62 -11.40
N MET A 125 9.23 -5.42 -12.55
CA MET A 125 8.64 -6.51 -13.34
C MET A 125 9.71 -7.42 -13.96
N ASP A 126 10.88 -6.87 -14.29
CA ASP A 126 12.01 -7.61 -14.86
C ASP A 126 12.99 -8.15 -13.79
N SER A 127 12.83 -7.76 -12.52
CA SER A 127 13.77 -8.14 -11.46
C SER A 127 13.70 -9.64 -11.15
N ASN A 128 14.88 -10.24 -11.00
CA ASN A 128 15.05 -11.61 -10.50
C ASN A 128 15.60 -11.62 -9.07
N PHE A 129 15.52 -10.49 -8.35
CA PHE A 129 15.98 -10.39 -6.98
C PHE A 129 15.17 -11.31 -6.05
N GLN A 130 15.85 -11.97 -5.12
CA GLN A 130 15.24 -12.87 -4.15
C GLN A 130 15.83 -12.61 -2.77
N PHE A 131 14.97 -12.36 -1.78
CA PHE A 131 15.39 -12.16 -0.38
C PHE A 131 15.97 -13.40 0.28
N ALA A 132 15.51 -14.58 -0.14
CA ALA A 132 15.84 -15.86 0.49
C ALA A 132 16.25 -16.90 -0.58
N SER A 133 17.11 -16.50 -1.52
CA SER A 133 17.57 -17.36 -2.63
C SER A 133 18.31 -18.62 -2.17
N SER A 134 18.82 -18.63 -0.94
CA SER A 134 19.60 -19.74 -0.37
C SER A 134 18.80 -20.65 0.57
N VAL A 135 17.46 -20.55 0.59
CA VAL A 135 16.61 -21.26 1.56
C VAL A 135 15.65 -22.24 0.88
N ASP A 136 15.66 -23.50 1.33
CA ASP A 136 14.79 -24.59 0.84
C ASP A 136 13.43 -24.66 1.57
N PHE A 137 13.16 -23.71 2.47
CA PHE A 137 11.92 -23.56 3.27
C PHE A 137 11.49 -24.84 4.03
N THR A 138 12.46 -25.56 4.58
CA THR A 138 12.23 -26.69 5.50
C THR A 138 12.35 -26.25 6.96
N MET A 139 11.92 -27.11 7.90
CA MET A 139 12.04 -26.82 9.36
C MET A 139 13.50 -26.73 9.82
N GLU A 140 14.41 -27.35 9.08
CA GLU A 140 15.86 -27.39 9.32
C GLU A 140 16.61 -26.28 8.57
N SER A 141 15.93 -25.52 7.70
CA SER A 141 16.57 -24.47 6.91
C SER A 141 17.11 -23.36 7.82
N PRO A 142 18.33 -22.86 7.56
CA PRO A 142 18.86 -21.73 8.31
C PRO A 142 18.04 -20.46 8.03
N SER A 143 18.10 -19.48 8.94
CA SER A 143 17.55 -18.16 8.66
C SER A 143 18.20 -17.57 7.40
N PRO A 144 17.43 -17.06 6.41
CA PRO A 144 17.98 -16.42 5.21
C PRO A 144 18.85 -15.21 5.54
N VAL A 145 18.55 -14.54 6.65
CA VAL A 145 19.32 -13.42 7.16
C VAL A 145 19.79 -13.78 8.56
N PRO A 146 21.06 -14.15 8.76
CA PRO A 146 21.58 -14.43 10.09
C PRO A 146 21.78 -13.14 10.88
N ALA A 147 21.56 -13.20 12.20
CA ALA A 147 21.96 -12.13 13.10
C ALA A 147 23.50 -12.06 13.19
N ASN A 148 24.03 -10.87 13.44
CA ASN A 148 25.45 -10.67 13.72
C ASN A 148 25.84 -11.18 15.12
N ALA A 149 27.11 -11.06 15.49
CA ALA A 149 27.63 -11.53 16.78
C ALA A 149 26.94 -10.91 18.00
N ASP A 150 26.37 -9.70 17.85
CA ASP A 150 25.64 -8.98 18.90
C ASP A 150 24.13 -9.29 18.90
N GLY A 151 23.67 -10.16 17.99
CA GLY A 151 22.26 -10.52 17.84
C GLY A 151 21.43 -9.54 17.00
N HIS A 152 22.06 -8.58 16.31
CA HIS A 152 21.37 -7.63 15.43
C HIS A 152 21.27 -8.15 14.00
N TYR A 153 20.16 -7.85 13.33
CA TYR A 153 19.97 -8.13 11.91
C TYR A 153 20.42 -6.93 11.07
N PRO A 154 20.91 -7.16 9.83
CA PRO A 154 21.23 -6.08 8.92
C PRO A 154 19.99 -5.25 8.63
N ILE A 155 20.16 -3.93 8.65
CA ILE A 155 19.14 -2.96 8.25
C ILE A 155 19.51 -2.39 6.88
N PRO A 156 18.51 -2.05 6.05
CA PRO A 156 18.78 -1.43 4.76
C PRO A 156 19.46 -0.07 4.95
N VAL A 157 20.59 0.12 4.27
CA VAL A 157 21.33 1.39 4.22
C VAL A 157 21.19 1.97 2.81
N PRO A 158 20.51 3.13 2.66
CA PRO A 158 20.39 3.78 1.36
C PRO A 158 21.76 4.02 0.71
N GLY A 159 21.87 3.75 -0.59
CA GLY A 159 23.11 3.82 -1.36
C GLY A 159 23.97 2.55 -1.32
N GLU A 160 23.78 1.67 -0.33
CA GLU A 160 24.51 0.40 -0.22
C GLU A 160 23.60 -0.82 -0.49
N TRP A 161 22.34 -0.73 -0.09
CA TRP A 161 21.37 -1.81 -0.20
C TRP A 161 20.91 -2.02 -1.66
N LYS A 162 20.56 -3.26 -2.01
CA LYS A 162 20.09 -3.65 -3.36
C LYS A 162 18.91 -4.60 -3.26
N GLU A 163 17.83 -4.31 -3.98
CA GLU A 163 16.57 -5.11 -3.96
C GLU A 163 15.89 -5.25 -5.33
N VAL A 164 16.51 -4.75 -6.39
CA VAL A 164 15.95 -4.73 -7.74
C VAL A 164 17.06 -5.02 -8.73
#